data_AF-E3KEX2-F1
#
_entry.id   AF-E3KEX2-F1
#
_cell.length_a   1.000
_cell.length_b   1.000
_cell.length_c   1.000
_cell.angle_alpha   90.00
_cell.angle_beta   90.00
_cell.angle_gamma   90.00
#
_symmetry.space_group_name_H-M   'P 1'
#
loop_
_entity.id
_entity.type
_entity.pdbx_description
1 polymer ?
#
loop_
_entity_poly.entity_id
_entity_poly.type
_entity_poly.pdbx_seq_one_letter_code
_entity_poly.pdbx_strand_id
1 'polypeptide(L)'
;MANNGGSSSDAMVKIKPQNKALAFNGTNIEHFLSQYQLAARLDGVPEKDMAQQLVFFIAKDNLLDVVKTLEVYKPPDWPKLKASMIAYWGNIDTANFNSCVLNFWRKGREK
;
A
#
# COMPACT_ATOMS: atom_id res chain seq x y z
N MET A 1 -11.36 -41.70 11.91
CA MET A 1 -9.91 -41.43 11.83
C MET A 1 -9.75 -39.94 11.64
N ALA A 2 -9.39 -39.21 12.71
CA ALA A 2 -9.10 -37.79 12.65
C ALA A 2 -7.62 -37.68 12.26
N ASN A 3 -7.37 -37.28 11.02
CA ASN A 3 -6.05 -37.36 10.43
C ASN A 3 -5.23 -36.13 10.84
N ASN A 4 -4.04 -36.43 11.36
CA ASN A 4 -2.94 -35.54 11.69
C ASN A 4 -2.72 -34.40 10.70
N GLY A 5 -2.38 -33.24 11.26
CA GLY A 5 -1.82 -32.12 10.53
C GLY A 5 -1.27 -31.08 11.50
N GLY A 6 -0.32 -31.48 12.34
CA GLY A 6 0.51 -30.51 13.02
C GLY A 6 1.22 -29.66 11.97
N SER A 7 1.02 -28.35 12.02
CA SER A 7 2.02 -27.40 11.53
C SER A 7 2.03 -26.23 12.49
N SER A 8 2.90 -26.33 13.49
CA SER A 8 3.54 -25.15 14.05
C SER A 8 4.00 -24.28 12.88
N SER A 9 3.65 -22.99 12.88
CA SER A 9 4.43 -22.02 12.12
C SER A 9 3.94 -20.59 12.35
N ASP A 10 4.73 -19.83 13.10
CA ASP A 10 5.07 -18.43 12.84
C ASP A 10 5.67 -18.22 11.43
N ALA A 11 5.10 -18.86 10.38
CA ALA A 11 5.55 -18.70 9.01
C ALA A 11 4.75 -17.55 8.40
N MET A 12 5.46 -16.45 8.18
CA MET A 12 4.97 -15.30 7.42
C MET A 12 4.41 -15.75 6.06
N VAL A 13 3.11 -15.57 5.85
CA VAL A 13 2.42 -15.96 4.62
C VAL A 13 2.74 -14.93 3.55
N LYS A 14 3.58 -15.28 2.57
CA LYS A 14 4.01 -14.36 1.50
C LYS A 14 2.86 -14.02 0.56
N ILE A 15 2.57 -12.74 0.40
CA ILE A 15 1.69 -12.21 -0.65
C ILE A 15 2.35 -12.49 -1.99
N LYS A 16 1.63 -13.17 -2.87
CA LYS A 16 2.02 -13.36 -4.26
C LYS A 16 1.31 -12.29 -5.07
N PRO A 17 2.04 -11.33 -5.65
CA PRO A 17 1.42 -10.37 -6.55
C PRO A 17 0.78 -11.12 -7.72
N GLN A 18 -0.55 -11.11 -7.79
CA GLN A 18 -1.31 -11.66 -8.93
C GLN A 18 -0.93 -10.94 -10.24
N ASN A 19 -0.55 -9.65 -10.12
CA ASN A 19 0.08 -8.88 -11.17
C ASN A 19 1.58 -8.73 -10.87
N LYS A 20 2.46 -9.33 -11.70
CA LYS A 20 3.92 -9.24 -11.54
C LYS A 20 4.47 -7.81 -11.51
N ALA A 21 3.69 -6.83 -11.97
CA ALA A 21 4.03 -5.40 -11.93
C ALA A 21 3.41 -4.65 -10.73
N LEU A 22 2.86 -5.34 -9.73
CA LEU A 22 2.34 -4.69 -8.52
C LEU A 22 3.50 -4.17 -7.66
N ALA A 23 3.99 -2.98 -8.01
CA ALA A 23 5.02 -2.28 -7.25
C ALA A 23 4.64 -0.80 -7.12
N PHE A 24 4.78 -0.26 -5.92
CA PHE A 24 4.51 1.13 -5.65
C PHE A 24 5.60 2.00 -6.28
N ASN A 25 5.18 2.89 -7.19
CA ASN A 25 6.06 3.76 -7.97
C ASN A 25 6.05 5.23 -7.49
N GLY A 26 5.28 5.53 -6.44
CA GLY A 26 5.11 6.87 -5.86
C GLY A 26 3.83 7.58 -6.30
N THR A 27 3.00 6.95 -7.13
CA THR A 27 1.74 7.50 -7.64
C THR A 27 0.58 6.53 -7.40
N ASN A 28 -0.62 7.06 -7.30
CA ASN A 28 -1.88 6.37 -7.07
C ASN A 28 -1.83 5.42 -5.88
N ILE A 29 -1.48 5.96 -4.70
CA ILE A 29 -1.28 5.19 -3.46
C ILE A 29 -2.55 4.43 -3.06
N GLU A 30 -3.73 5.04 -3.25
CA GLU A 30 -5.02 4.41 -2.93
C GLU A 30 -5.29 3.18 -3.80
N HIS A 31 -4.99 3.28 -5.10
CA HIS A 31 -5.13 2.15 -6.03
C HIS A 31 -4.14 1.03 -5.69
N PHE A 32 -2.88 1.38 -5.42
CA PHE A 32 -1.86 0.41 -5.00
C PHE A 32 -2.28 -0.35 -3.73
N LEU A 33 -2.69 0.38 -2.67
CA LEU A 33 -3.12 -0.22 -1.41
C LEU A 33 -4.34 -1.12 -1.59
N SER A 34 -5.27 -0.74 -2.46
CA SER A 34 -6.47 -1.54 -2.77
C SER A 34 -6.11 -2.86 -3.45
N GLN A 35 -5.22 -2.84 -4.45
CA GLN A 35 -4.74 -4.04 -5.14
C GLN A 35 -3.90 -4.93 -4.21
N TYR A 36 -3.06 -4.33 -3.37
CA TYR A 36 -2.26 -5.04 -2.38
C TYR A 36 -3.15 -5.76 -1.35
N GLN A 37 -4.17 -5.09 -0.81
CA GLN A 37 -5.11 -5.69 0.13
C GLN A 37 -6.00 -6.76 -0.51
N LEU A 38 -6.28 -6.66 -1.82
CA LEU A 38 -6.96 -7.72 -2.56
C LEU A 38 -6.06 -8.95 -2.70
N ALA A 39 -4.80 -8.78 -3.10
CA ALA A 39 -3.83 -9.88 -3.20
C ALA A 39 -3.62 -10.58 -1.84
N ALA A 40 -3.44 -9.80 -0.77
CA ALA A 40 -3.33 -10.33 0.58
C ALA A 40 -4.55 -11.18 0.99
N ARG A 41 -5.77 -10.71 0.69
CA ARG A 41 -6.99 -11.47 0.97
C ARG A 41 -7.09 -12.76 0.17
N LEU A 42 -6.67 -12.76 -1.09
CA LEU A 42 -6.64 -13.96 -1.93
C LEU A 42 -5.64 -14.99 -1.43
N ASP A 43 -4.49 -14.54 -0.92
CA ASP A 43 -3.44 -15.40 -0.37
C ASP A 43 -3.65 -15.75 1.12
N GLY A 44 -4.72 -15.24 1.75
CA GLY A 44 -5.02 -15.49 3.16
C GLY A 44 -4.04 -14.83 4.15
N VAL A 45 -3.40 -13.74 3.74
CA VAL A 45 -2.38 -13.04 4.53
C VAL A 45 -3.03 -12.16 5.60
N PRO A 46 -2.68 -12.33 6.88
CA PRO A 46 -3.21 -11.49 7.95
C PRO A 46 -2.58 -10.08 7.91
N GLU A 47 -3.32 -9.07 8.38
CA GLU A 47 -2.89 -7.66 8.31
C GLU A 47 -1.53 -7.40 8.98
N LYS A 48 -1.21 -8.12 10.06
CA LYS A 48 0.10 -8.03 10.73
C LYS A 48 1.28 -8.35 9.81
N ASP A 49 1.08 -9.28 8.87
CA ASP A 49 2.11 -9.71 7.92
C ASP A 49 2.11 -8.79 6.69
N MET A 50 0.97 -8.17 6.38
CA MET A 50 0.84 -7.18 5.30
C MET A 50 1.73 -5.95 5.52
N ALA A 51 1.81 -5.43 6.74
CA ALA A 51 2.67 -4.29 7.04
C ALA A 51 4.15 -4.63 6.80
N GLN A 52 4.58 -5.80 7.28
CA GLN A 52 5.97 -6.28 7.14
C GLN A 52 6.35 -6.57 5.70
N GLN A 53 5.40 -7.03 4.88
CA GLN A 53 5.70 -7.39 3.49
C GLN A 53 5.66 -6.21 2.54
N LEU A 54 4.99 -5.12 2.92
CA LEU A 54 4.78 -3.97 2.05
C LEU A 54 6.10 -3.41 1.48
N VAL A 55 7.16 -3.41 2.29
CA VAL A 55 8.50 -2.93 1.90
C VAL A 55 9.08 -3.66 0.68
N PHE A 56 8.68 -4.91 0.43
CA PHE A 56 9.11 -5.67 -0.75
C PHE A 56 8.35 -5.29 -2.03
N PHE A 57 7.22 -4.58 -1.90
CA PHE A 57 6.39 -4.12 -3.02
C PHE A 57 6.69 -2.67 -3.40
N ILE A 58 7.82 -2.12 -2.98
CA ILE A 58 8.25 -0.76 -3.32
C ILE A 58 9.29 -0.83 -4.44
N ALA A 59 9.03 -0.13 -5.55
CA ALA A 59 9.88 -0.19 -6.74
C ALA A 59 11.17 0.64 -6.65
N LYS A 60 11.22 1.64 -5.77
CA LYS A 60 12.30 2.63 -5.70
C LYS A 60 12.82 2.79 -4.27
N ASP A 61 14.15 2.87 -4.14
CA ASP A 61 14.81 2.99 -2.83
C ASP A 61 14.40 4.28 -2.08
N ASN A 62 14.20 5.38 -2.81
CA ASN A 62 13.76 6.64 -2.21
C ASN A 62 12.35 6.54 -1.57
N LEU A 63 11.46 5.72 -2.13
CA LEU A 63 10.14 5.46 -1.56
C LEU A 63 10.24 4.50 -0.38
N LEU A 64 11.16 3.54 -0.45
CA LEU A 64 11.40 2.57 0.62
C LEU A 64 11.90 3.28 1.89
N ASP A 65 12.80 4.26 1.76
CA ASP A 65 13.25 5.06 2.91
C ASP A 65 12.10 5.85 3.55
N VAL A 66 11.18 6.39 2.74
CA VAL A 66 9.98 7.03 3.28
C VAL A 66 9.10 6.00 4.00
N VAL A 67 8.83 4.84 3.43
CA VAL A 67 8.00 3.82 4.10
C VAL A 67 8.64 3.34 5.40
N LYS A 68 9.96 3.13 5.45
CA LYS A 68 10.68 2.79 6.68
C LYS A 68 10.57 3.87 7.75
N THR A 69 10.57 5.15 7.37
CA THR A 69 10.35 6.25 8.32
C THR A 69 8.91 6.37 8.78
N LEU A 70 7.94 5.84 8.02
CA LEU A 70 6.53 5.74 8.43
C LEU A 70 6.25 4.49 9.27
N GLU A 71 7.01 3.40 9.06
CA GLU A 71 6.95 2.15 9.83
C GLU A 71 7.68 2.28 11.18
N VAL A 72 7.33 3.32 11.95
CA VAL A 72 7.92 3.59 13.28
C VAL A 72 7.42 2.61 14.34
N TYR A 73 6.33 1.89 14.06
CA TYR A 73 5.60 1.08 15.02
C TYR A 73 6.13 -0.37 15.10
N LYS A 74 6.43 -0.83 16.33
CA LYS A 74 6.67 -2.25 16.65
C LYS A 74 5.70 -2.69 17.75
N PRO A 75 4.80 -3.66 17.52
CA PRO A 75 4.63 -4.43 16.28
C PRO A 75 4.06 -3.58 15.13
N PRO A 76 4.31 -3.98 13.86
CA PRO A 76 3.82 -3.26 12.68
C PRO A 76 2.28 -3.20 12.65
N ASP A 77 1.75 -1.98 12.69
CA ASP A 77 0.31 -1.71 12.62
C ASP A 77 -0.09 -1.35 11.19
N TRP A 78 -0.69 -2.31 10.47
CA TRP A 78 -1.16 -2.10 9.09
C TRP A 78 -2.11 -0.91 8.92
N PRO A 79 -3.15 -0.70 9.77
CA PRO A 79 -4.08 0.42 9.60
C PRO A 79 -3.39 1.78 9.74
N LYS A 80 -2.42 1.89 10.66
CA LYS A 80 -1.65 3.12 10.89
C LYS A 80 -0.69 3.38 9.74
N LEU A 81 0.06 2.36 9.30
CA LEU A 81 0.95 2.47 8.14
C LEU A 81 0.16 2.90 6.90
N LYS A 82 -0.98 2.27 6.63
CA LYS A 82 -1.89 2.62 5.52
C LYS A 82 -2.32 4.09 5.60
N ALA A 83 -2.77 4.55 6.76
CA ALA A 83 -3.19 5.94 6.97
C ALA A 83 -2.03 6.92 6.75
N SER A 84 -0.83 6.62 7.27
CA SER A 84 0.37 7.45 7.07
C SER A 84 0.79 7.52 5.60
N MET A 85 0.73 6.41 4.86
CA MET A 85 1.02 6.42 3.43
C MET A 85 0.01 7.27 2.63
N ILE A 86 -1.28 7.16 2.95
CA ILE A 86 -2.32 7.98 2.31
C ILE A 86 -2.13 9.45 2.68
N ALA A 87 -1.77 9.79 3.92
CA ALA A 87 -1.50 11.17 4.30
C ALA A 87 -0.29 11.77 3.57
N TYR A 88 0.76 10.98 3.35
CA TYR A 88 1.97 11.43 2.66
C TYR A 88 1.79 11.52 1.13
N TRP A 89 1.29 10.45 0.49
CA TRP A 89 1.16 10.35 -0.97
C TRP A 89 -0.22 10.75 -1.51
N GLY A 90 -1.29 10.69 -0.72
CA GLY A 90 -2.65 11.03 -1.16
C GLY A 90 -2.79 12.50 -1.57
N ASN A 91 -1.99 13.41 -0.98
CA ASN A 91 -1.89 14.79 -1.45
C ASN A 91 -1.17 14.92 -2.79
N ILE A 92 -0.21 14.04 -3.09
CA ILE A 92 0.51 14.03 -4.37
C ILE A 92 -0.44 13.58 -5.50
N ASP A 93 -1.27 12.57 -5.23
CA ASP A 93 -2.30 12.12 -6.16
C ASP A 93 -3.42 13.14 -6.34
N THR A 94 -3.85 13.79 -5.26
CA THR A 94 -4.83 14.89 -5.30
C THR A 94 -4.28 16.10 -6.06
N ALA A 95 -2.98 16.42 -5.93
CA ALA A 95 -2.33 17.50 -6.68
C ALA A 95 -2.26 17.19 -8.19
N ASN A 96 -1.99 15.94 -8.57
CA ASN A 96 -2.06 15.50 -9.97
C ASN A 96 -3.50 15.55 -10.52
N PHE A 97 -4.49 15.22 -9.70
CA PHE A 97 -5.90 15.37 -10.08
C PHE A 97 -6.32 16.84 -10.16
N ASN A 98 -5.80 17.69 -9.27
CA ASN A 98 -6.08 19.13 -9.25
C ASN A 98 -5.30 19.93 -10.31
N SER A 99 -4.25 19.38 -10.94
CA SER A 99 -3.74 19.93 -12.21
C SER A 99 -4.83 19.93 -13.29
N CYS A 100 -5.73 18.94 -13.29
CA CYS A 100 -6.92 18.94 -14.14
C CYS A 100 -8.04 19.90 -13.64
N VAL A 101 -8.19 20.12 -12.33
CA VAL A 101 -9.28 20.94 -11.76
C VAL A 101 -8.93 22.44 -11.61
N LEU A 102 -7.66 22.82 -11.40
CA LEU A 102 -7.24 24.23 -11.31
C LEU A 102 -7.25 24.95 -12.66
N ASN A 103 -7.14 24.22 -13.76
CA ASN A 103 -7.41 24.76 -15.10
C ASN A 103 -8.91 24.93 -15.39
N PHE A 104 -9.78 24.22 -14.66
CA PHE A 104 -11.23 24.31 -14.83
C PHE A 104 -11.83 25.53 -14.10
N TRP A 105 -11.29 25.92 -12.93
CA TRP A 105 -11.76 27.11 -12.20
C TRP A 105 -11.16 28.45 -12.67
N ARG A 106 -10.07 28.44 -13.45
CA ARG A 106 -9.48 29.67 -14.03
C ARG A 106 -10.16 30.12 -15.34
N LYS A 107 -10.94 29.25 -16.00
CA LYS A 107 -11.62 29.52 -17.29
C LYS A 107 -13.08 29.99 -17.14
N GLY A 108 -13.51 30.34 -15.93
CA GLY A 108 -14.92 30.67 -15.64
C GLY A 108 -15.21 32.13 -15.30
N ARG A 109 -14.25 33.06 -15.44
CA ARG A 109 -14.44 34.47 -15.09
C ARG A 109 -14.11 35.40 -16.27
N GLU A 110 -14.83 35.22 -17.37
CA GLU A 110 -14.90 36.23 -18.43
C GLU A 110 -16.19 36.05 -19.23
N LYS A 111 -17.29 36.58 -18.69
CA LYS A 111 -18.38 37.27 -19.41
C LYS A 111 -19.17 38.13 -18.42
#